data_AF-A0A9P6QZV9-F1
#
_entry.id   AF-A0A9P6QZV9-F1
#
_cell.length_a   1.000
_cell.length_b   1.000
_cell.length_c   1.000
_cell.angle_alpha   90.00
_cell.angle_beta   90.00
_cell.angle_gamma   90.00
#
_symmetry.space_group_name_H-M   'P 1'
#
loop_
_entity.id
_entity.type
_entity.pdbx_description
1 polymer ?
#
loop_
_entity_poly.entity_id
_entity_poly.type
_entity_poly.pdbx_seq_one_letter_code
_entity_poly.pdbx_strand_id
1 'polypeptide(L)'
;MEPYPSNGTAMERSSPIHRPSASLCPQFSPSALSSLRLQYDSTPTPYTPMASPAPDDLDLHELGSDAIADLLQAALDVNGDKSTILLLDMRPSVHYAVSSIKTAVSVCVPNMLLKRCTYSLSMLTEQLTTQREVDTFANWRQFSLIVLFDATGTVPVKGSPMCCIAQKFRKEGCAATLGYIQGKSVRL
;
A
#
# COMPACT_ATOMS: atom_id res chain seq x y z
N MET A 1 -61.08 17.32 3.14
CA MET A 1 -61.36 17.34 4.59
C MET A 1 -60.11 16.78 5.25
N GLU A 2 -59.42 17.63 6.02
CA GLU A 2 -58.24 17.37 6.88
C GLU A 2 -56.87 17.04 6.22
N PRO A 3 -55.76 17.48 6.85
CA PRO A 3 -54.67 18.20 6.17
C PRO A 3 -53.27 17.60 6.44
N TYR A 4 -52.27 18.08 5.70
CA TYR A 4 -50.86 17.89 6.02
C TYR A 4 -50.39 18.96 7.04
N PRO A 5 -49.64 18.60 8.09
CA PRO A 5 -49.02 19.60 8.96
C PRO A 5 -47.79 20.23 8.30
N SER A 6 -47.87 21.54 8.14
CA SER A 6 -46.76 22.48 7.94
C SER A 6 -45.91 22.55 9.20
N ASN A 7 -44.59 22.43 9.07
CA ASN A 7 -43.65 22.94 10.06
C ASN A 7 -42.66 23.89 9.37
N GLY A 8 -42.99 25.17 9.40
CA GLY A 8 -42.02 26.25 9.31
C GLY A 8 -41.92 26.91 10.68
N THR A 9 -40.71 27.13 11.18
CA THR A 9 -40.36 28.28 12.05
C THR A 9 -38.83 28.46 11.99
N ALA A 10 -38.42 29.57 11.40
CA ALA A 10 -37.09 30.16 11.51
C ALA A 10 -36.97 30.94 12.85
N MET A 11 -35.78 31.48 13.13
CA MET A 11 -35.34 32.30 14.29
C MET A 11 -34.55 31.48 15.34
N GLU A 12 -33.42 31.91 15.90
CA GLU A 12 -32.62 33.13 15.80
C GLU A 12 -31.22 32.82 16.37
N ARG A 13 -30.21 33.57 15.92
CA ARG A 13 -28.89 33.68 16.57
C ARG A 13 -29.05 34.15 18.02
N SER A 14 -28.23 33.62 18.94
CA SER A 14 -27.64 34.42 20.01
C SER A 14 -26.46 33.70 20.67
N SER A 15 -25.30 34.35 20.59
CA SER A 15 -24.08 33.99 21.32
C SER A 15 -24.09 34.68 22.69
N PRO A 16 -23.60 34.02 23.75
CA PRO A 16 -23.16 34.73 24.94
C PRO A 16 -21.65 34.96 24.89
N ILE A 17 -21.27 36.23 24.81
CA ILE A 17 -19.95 36.74 25.18
C ILE A 17 -19.82 36.64 26.69
N HIS A 18 -18.83 35.91 27.21
CA HIS A 18 -18.38 36.04 28.59
C HIS A 18 -16.85 36.21 28.62
N ARG A 19 -16.42 37.44 28.89
CA ARG A 19 -15.10 37.76 29.44
C ARG A 19 -15.06 37.32 30.91
N PRO A 20 -13.89 36.88 31.38
CA PRO A 20 -13.34 37.52 32.58
C PRO A 20 -11.94 38.09 32.35
N SER A 21 -11.79 39.37 32.67
CA SER A 21 -10.51 39.99 33.07
C SER A 21 -10.07 39.41 34.41
N ALA A 22 -8.78 39.07 34.53
CA ALA A 22 -7.86 39.59 35.54
C ALA A 22 -6.58 38.75 35.52
N SER A 23 -5.51 39.38 35.05
CA SER A 23 -4.13 38.93 35.21
C SER A 23 -3.77 38.88 36.70
N LEU A 24 -3.41 37.71 37.18
CA LEU A 24 -2.61 37.54 38.39
C LEU A 24 -1.39 36.73 37.98
N CYS A 25 -0.29 37.42 37.71
CA CYS A 25 1.02 36.82 37.53
C CYS A 25 1.56 36.47 38.92
N PRO A 26 1.83 35.20 39.25
CA PRO A 26 2.72 34.87 40.35
C PRO A 26 4.15 35.11 39.86
N GLN A 27 4.85 36.01 40.55
CA GLN A 27 6.25 36.34 40.35
C GLN A 27 7.10 35.14 40.80
N PHE A 28 7.51 34.28 39.85
CA PHE A 28 8.42 33.16 40.12
C PHE A 28 9.88 33.63 39.99
N SER A 29 10.58 33.63 41.12
CA SER A 29 12.02 33.85 41.25
C SER A 29 12.83 32.78 40.50
N PRO A 30 13.86 33.13 39.72
CA PRO A 30 14.71 32.16 39.06
C PRO A 30 15.93 31.85 39.94
N SER A 31 15.75 31.03 40.97
CA SER A 31 16.87 30.59 41.82
C SER A 31 16.67 29.16 42.31
N ALA A 32 17.00 28.17 41.45
CA ALA A 32 17.58 26.87 41.83
C ALA A 32 17.51 25.88 40.65
N LEU A 33 18.40 26.02 39.67
CA LEU A 33 18.76 24.87 38.82
C LEU A 33 19.88 24.11 39.51
N SER A 34 19.50 23.24 40.45
CA SER A 34 20.40 22.29 41.09
C SER A 34 19.95 20.87 40.74
N SER A 35 20.62 20.33 39.71
CA SER A 35 21.06 18.95 39.62
C SER A 35 20.08 17.83 40.01
N LEU A 36 19.30 17.37 39.04
CA LEU A 36 18.93 15.96 38.92
C LEU A 36 19.40 15.46 37.55
N ARG A 37 20.68 15.10 37.46
CA ARG A 37 21.16 14.24 36.38
C ARG A 37 20.63 12.83 36.66
N LEU A 38 19.55 12.45 35.98
CA LEU A 38 19.25 11.05 35.74
C LEU A 38 20.43 10.46 34.96
N GLN A 39 21.20 9.59 35.60
CA GLN A 39 22.16 8.73 34.92
C GLN A 39 21.36 7.72 34.10
N TYR A 40 21.08 8.09 32.85
CA TYR A 40 20.73 7.15 31.80
C TYR A 40 22.02 6.41 31.43
N ASP A 41 22.17 5.18 31.91
CA ASP A 41 23.20 4.27 31.44
C ASP A 41 22.90 3.92 29.98
N SER A 42 23.58 4.61 29.08
CA SER A 42 23.50 4.40 27.64
C SER A 42 24.60 3.41 27.29
N THR A 43 24.28 2.13 27.31
CA THR A 43 25.04 1.19 26.48
C THR A 43 24.55 1.40 25.04
N PRO A 44 25.39 1.92 24.12
CA PRO A 44 25.02 1.98 22.72
C PRO A 44 25.09 0.55 22.18
N THR A 45 23.97 -0.15 22.15
CA THR A 45 23.82 -1.26 21.21
C THR A 45 23.90 -0.66 19.81
N PRO A 46 24.75 -1.20 18.92
CA PRO A 46 24.79 -0.76 17.54
C PRO A 46 23.47 -1.16 16.88
N TYR A 47 22.49 -0.26 16.90
CA TYR A 47 21.36 -0.32 16.00
C TYR A 47 21.91 -0.09 14.60
N THR A 48 22.22 -1.17 13.90
CA THR A 48 22.37 -1.14 12.46
C THR A 48 21.03 -0.67 11.91
N PRO A 49 20.92 0.53 11.30
CA PRO A 49 19.73 0.80 10.50
C PRO A 49 19.72 -0.27 9.41
N MET A 50 18.70 -1.14 9.39
CA MET A 50 18.45 -1.97 8.23
C MET A 50 18.24 -1.02 7.05
N ALA A 51 19.31 -0.81 6.28
CA ALA A 51 19.24 -0.09 5.03
C ALA A 51 18.17 -0.80 4.21
N SER A 52 17.06 -0.10 3.95
CA SER A 52 16.17 -0.53 2.87
C SER A 52 17.03 -0.63 1.62
N PRO A 53 17.02 -1.77 0.90
CA PRO A 53 17.79 -1.91 -0.31
C PRO A 53 17.47 -0.74 -1.25
N ALA A 54 18.51 -0.24 -1.90
CA ALA A 54 18.39 0.80 -2.91
C ALA A 54 17.42 0.35 -4.01
N PRO A 55 16.71 1.27 -4.68
CA PRO A 55 15.74 0.92 -5.73
C PRO A 55 16.36 0.15 -6.90
N ASP A 56 17.68 0.22 -7.09
CA ASP A 56 18.43 -0.53 -8.12
C ASP A 56 18.58 -2.04 -7.81
N ASP A 57 18.31 -2.48 -6.58
CA ASP A 57 18.48 -3.88 -6.15
C ASP A 57 17.24 -4.76 -6.43
N LEU A 58 16.16 -4.17 -6.94
CA LEU A 58 14.90 -4.89 -7.13
C LEU A 58 14.86 -5.70 -8.43
N ASP A 59 15.76 -5.42 -9.38
CA ASP A 59 15.79 -6.00 -10.73
C ASP A 59 14.38 -6.06 -11.36
N LEU A 60 13.69 -4.91 -11.36
CA LEU A 60 12.33 -4.82 -11.87
C LEU A 60 12.36 -4.51 -13.38
N HIS A 61 11.98 -5.49 -14.20
CA HIS A 61 12.04 -5.37 -15.65
C HIS A 61 10.78 -4.76 -16.25
N GLU A 62 10.94 -3.90 -17.25
CA GLU A 62 9.82 -3.38 -18.01
C GLU A 62 9.30 -4.44 -19.00
N LEU A 63 7.99 -4.68 -18.98
CA LEU A 63 7.33 -5.60 -19.89
C LEU A 63 6.33 -4.83 -20.75
N GLY A 64 6.49 -4.99 -22.07
CA GLY A 64 5.52 -4.47 -23.04
C GLY A 64 4.19 -5.18 -22.90
N SER A 65 3.10 -4.46 -23.20
CA SER A 65 1.74 -5.01 -23.17
C SER A 65 1.58 -6.22 -24.11
N ASP A 66 2.17 -6.14 -25.30
CA ASP A 66 2.11 -7.21 -26.30
C ASP A 66 2.84 -8.48 -25.82
N ALA A 67 4.02 -8.32 -25.21
CA ALA A 67 4.79 -9.45 -24.67
C ALA A 67 4.03 -10.20 -23.56
N ILE A 68 3.30 -9.47 -22.71
CA ILE A 68 2.44 -10.09 -21.68
C ILE A 68 1.25 -10.81 -22.30
N ALA A 69 0.67 -10.26 -23.38
CA ALA A 69 -0.43 -10.89 -24.09
C ALA A 69 0.01 -12.25 -24.67
N ASP A 70 1.17 -12.29 -25.34
CA ASP A 70 1.75 -13.51 -25.90
C ASP A 70 2.06 -14.55 -24.82
N LEU A 71 2.63 -14.10 -23.70
CA LEU A 71 2.94 -14.95 -22.56
C LEU A 71 1.68 -15.54 -21.90
N LEU A 72 0.63 -14.72 -21.74
CA LEU A 72 -0.63 -15.19 -21.20
C LEU A 72 -1.31 -16.17 -22.15
N GLN A 73 -1.26 -15.90 -23.46
CA GLN A 73 -1.80 -16.79 -24.49
C GLN A 73 -1.09 -18.14 -24.48
N ALA A 74 0.24 -18.15 -24.40
CA ALA A 74 1.04 -19.36 -24.29
C ALA A 74 0.75 -20.16 -23.00
N ALA A 75 0.47 -19.46 -21.88
CA ALA A 75 0.09 -20.10 -20.62
C ALA A 75 -1.32 -20.71 -20.63
N LEU A 76 -2.19 -20.25 -21.54
CA LEU A 76 -3.56 -20.77 -21.73
C LEU A 76 -3.59 -21.98 -22.67
N ASP A 77 -2.57 -22.16 -23.52
CA ASP A 77 -2.48 -23.31 -24.40
C ASP A 77 -2.30 -24.61 -23.59
N VAL A 78 -2.95 -25.70 -24.05
CA VAL A 78 -3.13 -26.97 -23.30
C VAL A 78 -1.82 -27.64 -22.88
N ASN A 79 -0.70 -27.26 -23.49
CA ASN A 79 0.65 -27.77 -23.20
C ASN A 79 1.53 -26.80 -22.38
N GLY A 80 1.03 -25.62 -22.05
CA GLY A 80 1.77 -24.61 -21.31
C GLY A 80 1.82 -24.91 -19.82
N ASP A 81 2.98 -24.69 -19.20
CA ASP A 81 3.11 -24.69 -17.75
C ASP A 81 2.30 -23.52 -17.17
N LYS A 82 1.13 -23.85 -16.60
CA LYS A 82 0.15 -22.89 -16.05
C LYS A 82 0.68 -22.02 -14.91
N SER A 83 1.84 -22.35 -14.35
CA SER A 83 2.42 -21.71 -13.16
C SER A 83 3.57 -20.76 -13.48
N THR A 84 3.66 -20.24 -14.70
CA THR A 84 4.79 -19.40 -15.11
C THR A 84 4.67 -17.95 -14.63
N ILE A 85 3.46 -17.39 -14.57
CA ILE A 85 3.24 -15.95 -14.39
C ILE A 85 2.18 -15.62 -13.33
N LEU A 86 2.55 -14.78 -12.37
CA LEU A 86 1.64 -14.15 -11.42
C LEU A 86 1.43 -12.68 -11.80
N LEU A 87 0.18 -12.30 -12.09
CA LEU A 87 -0.19 -10.92 -12.39
C LEU A 87 -0.78 -10.25 -11.15
N LEU A 88 -0.23 -9.12 -10.73
CA LEU A 88 -0.71 -8.31 -9.60
C LEU A 88 -1.27 -6.99 -10.09
N ASP A 89 -2.58 -6.82 -9.92
CA ASP A 89 -3.30 -5.61 -10.28
C ASP A 89 -3.39 -4.67 -9.08
N MET A 90 -2.67 -3.56 -9.12
CA MET A 90 -2.62 -2.59 -8.02
C MET A 90 -3.66 -1.46 -8.15
N ARG A 91 -4.61 -1.58 -9.08
CA ARG A 91 -5.66 -0.57 -9.26
C ARG A 91 -6.67 -0.64 -8.11
N PRO A 92 -7.38 0.47 -7.84
CA PRO A 92 -8.52 0.43 -6.92
C PRO A 92 -9.51 -0.65 -7.35
N SER A 93 -10.09 -1.38 -6.39
CA SER A 93 -10.97 -2.53 -6.64
C SER A 93 -12.15 -2.22 -7.59
N VAL A 94 -12.63 -0.98 -7.60
CA VAL A 94 -13.66 -0.51 -8.54
C VAL A 94 -13.21 -0.60 -10.00
N HIS A 95 -11.95 -0.25 -10.30
CA HIS A 95 -11.39 -0.38 -11.65
C HIS A 95 -11.13 -1.83 -12.03
N TYR A 96 -10.68 -2.64 -11.08
CA TYR A 96 -10.50 -4.08 -11.27
C TYR A 96 -11.83 -4.77 -11.63
N ALA A 97 -12.92 -4.42 -10.96
CA ALA A 97 -14.24 -4.99 -11.23
C ALA A 97 -14.79 -4.65 -12.63
N VAL A 98 -14.40 -3.50 -13.20
CA VAL A 98 -14.87 -3.02 -14.51
C VAL A 98 -14.07 -3.62 -15.67
N SER A 99 -12.76 -3.80 -15.50
CA SER A 99 -11.90 -4.37 -16.54
C SER A 99 -10.62 -4.91 -15.93
N SER A 100 -10.48 -6.22 -15.78
CA SER A 100 -9.24 -6.86 -15.31
C SER A 100 -8.86 -8.04 -16.18
N ILE A 101 -7.57 -8.36 -16.17
CA ILE A 101 -7.07 -9.59 -16.74
C ILE A 101 -7.57 -10.73 -15.85
N LYS A 102 -8.29 -11.70 -16.42
CA LYS A 102 -8.99 -12.76 -15.67
C LYS A 102 -8.08 -13.57 -14.74
N THR A 103 -6.78 -13.63 -14.98
CA THR A 103 -5.81 -14.38 -14.17
C THR A 103 -5.09 -13.51 -13.12
N ALA A 104 -5.33 -12.20 -13.11
CA ALA A 104 -4.70 -11.29 -12.17
C ALA A 104 -5.29 -11.39 -10.76
N VAL A 105 -4.45 -11.11 -9.77
CA VAL A 105 -4.83 -10.95 -8.37
C VAL A 105 -4.99 -9.47 -8.07
N SER A 106 -6.15 -9.06 -7.56
CA SER A 106 -6.40 -7.69 -7.15
C SER A 106 -5.72 -7.37 -5.82
N VAL A 107 -4.80 -6.40 -5.84
CA VAL A 107 -4.04 -5.95 -4.68
C VAL A 107 -4.35 -4.47 -4.41
N CYS A 108 -5.50 -4.24 -3.79
CA CYS A 108 -5.96 -2.90 -3.41
C CYS A 108 -5.54 -2.56 -1.97
N VAL A 109 -4.22 -2.53 -1.70
CA VAL A 109 -3.68 -2.26 -0.36
C VAL A 109 -3.26 -0.79 -0.24
N PRO A 110 -3.67 -0.06 0.82
CA PRO A 110 -3.20 1.30 1.09
C PRO A 110 -1.68 1.39 1.15
N ASN A 111 -1.08 2.37 0.45
CA ASN A 111 0.38 2.55 0.39
C ASN A 111 1.02 2.76 1.79
N MET A 112 0.25 3.31 2.74
CA MET A 112 0.70 3.44 4.13
C MET A 112 0.96 2.09 4.80
N LEU A 113 0.18 1.04 4.49
CA LEU A 113 0.41 -0.30 5.02
C LEU A 113 1.63 -0.94 4.37
N LEU A 114 1.77 -0.82 3.04
CA LEU A 114 2.90 -1.38 2.30
C LEU A 114 4.26 -0.85 2.81
N LYS A 115 4.30 0.43 3.21
CA LYS A 115 5.50 1.08 3.77
C LYS A 115 5.83 0.63 5.20
N ARG A 116 4.91 -0.01 5.93
CA ARG A 116 5.21 -0.51 7.28
C ARG A 116 6.14 -1.72 7.18
N CYS A 117 7.19 -1.72 8.01
CA CYS A 117 8.15 -2.82 8.06
C CYS A 117 7.52 -4.15 8.49
N THR A 118 6.46 -4.08 9.31
CA THR A 118 5.71 -5.24 9.81
C THR A 118 4.79 -5.85 8.77
N TYR A 119 4.36 -5.11 7.75
CA TYR A 119 3.47 -5.64 6.72
C TYR A 119 4.22 -6.65 5.83
N SER A 120 3.73 -7.89 5.77
CA SER A 120 4.31 -9.01 5.02
C SER A 120 3.40 -9.43 3.87
N LEU A 121 3.92 -10.29 2.97
CA LEU A 121 3.11 -10.89 1.92
C LEU A 121 2.02 -11.80 2.48
N SER A 122 2.25 -12.44 3.64
CA SER A 122 1.22 -13.23 4.32
C SER A 122 0.02 -12.37 4.75
N MET A 123 0.26 -11.17 5.31
CA MET A 123 -0.81 -10.22 5.62
C MET A 123 -1.49 -9.72 4.35
N LEU A 124 -0.76 -9.61 3.24
CA LEU A 124 -1.36 -9.26 1.95
C LEU A 124 -2.33 -10.34 1.48
N THR A 125 -1.98 -11.62 1.62
CA THR A 125 -2.88 -12.75 1.32
C THR A 125 -4.19 -12.65 2.09
N GLU A 126 -4.13 -12.28 3.38
CA GLU A 126 -5.32 -12.11 4.24
C GLU A 126 -6.26 -10.97 3.80
N GLN A 127 -5.77 -10.02 2.99
CA GLN A 127 -6.56 -8.89 2.48
C GLN A 127 -7.21 -9.17 1.12
N LEU A 128 -6.92 -10.32 0.50
CA LEU A 128 -7.48 -10.67 -0.81
C LEU A 128 -8.97 -11.02 -0.68
N THR A 129 -9.74 -10.65 -1.70
CA THR A 129 -11.20 -10.68 -1.63
C THR A 129 -11.83 -12.00 -2.01
N THR A 130 -11.15 -12.81 -2.83
CA THR A 130 -11.69 -14.07 -3.33
C THR A 130 -10.80 -15.25 -2.97
N GLN A 131 -11.40 -16.42 -2.74
CA GLN A 131 -10.64 -17.64 -2.42
C GLN A 131 -9.63 -17.98 -3.53
N ARG A 132 -10.02 -17.76 -4.79
CA ARG A 132 -9.15 -17.95 -5.96
C ARG A 132 -7.89 -17.07 -5.88
N GLU A 133 -8.05 -15.80 -5.54
CA GLU A 133 -6.92 -14.87 -5.39
C GLU A 133 -6.03 -15.30 -4.21
N VAL A 134 -6.63 -15.70 -3.10
CA VAL A 134 -5.92 -16.25 -1.93
C VAL A 134 -5.10 -17.47 -2.33
N ASP A 135 -5.70 -18.46 -2.99
CA ASP A 135 -5.03 -19.71 -3.39
C ASP A 135 -3.92 -19.44 -4.42
N THR A 136 -4.18 -18.55 -5.38
CA THR A 136 -3.19 -18.17 -6.40
C THR A 136 -2.00 -17.46 -5.76
N PHE A 137 -2.27 -16.47 -4.91
CA PHE A 137 -1.23 -15.69 -4.26
C PHE A 137 -0.48 -16.48 -3.19
N ALA A 138 -1.12 -17.38 -2.43
CA ALA A 138 -0.45 -18.24 -1.46
C ALA A 138 0.65 -19.11 -2.10
N ASN A 139 0.48 -19.44 -3.39
CA ASN A 139 1.45 -20.19 -4.18
C ASN A 139 2.44 -19.30 -4.95
N TRP A 140 2.60 -18.02 -4.57
CA TRP A 140 3.44 -17.04 -5.29
C TRP A 140 4.88 -17.53 -5.54
N ARG A 141 5.41 -18.41 -4.69
CA ARG A 141 6.77 -18.98 -4.80
C ARG A 141 6.95 -19.93 -6.00
N GLN A 142 5.85 -20.45 -6.56
CA GLN A 142 5.90 -21.37 -7.70
C GLN A 142 6.04 -20.63 -9.03
N PHE A 143 5.74 -19.33 -9.06
CA PHE A 143 5.79 -18.54 -10.28
C PHE A 143 7.22 -18.15 -10.64
N SER A 144 7.53 -18.21 -11.93
CA SER A 144 8.85 -17.80 -12.46
C SER A 144 8.91 -16.30 -12.76
N LEU A 145 7.75 -15.69 -13.02
CA LEU A 145 7.59 -14.28 -13.31
C LEU A 145 6.46 -13.69 -12.47
N ILE A 146 6.72 -12.57 -11.78
CA ILE A 146 5.70 -11.80 -11.07
C ILE A 146 5.64 -10.41 -11.70
N VAL A 147 4.48 -10.04 -12.25
CA VAL A 147 4.28 -8.78 -12.96
C VAL A 147 3.34 -7.90 -12.16
N LEU A 148 3.79 -6.68 -11.85
CA LEU A 148 2.99 -5.67 -11.15
C LEU A 148 2.53 -4.60 -12.14
N PHE A 149 1.27 -4.19 -12.06
CA PHE A 149 0.79 -3.08 -12.89
C PHE A 149 -0.28 -2.27 -12.16
N ASP A 150 -0.41 -1.01 -12.57
CA ASP A 150 -1.43 -0.10 -12.06
C ASP A 150 -2.13 0.65 -13.21
N ALA A 151 -3.01 1.59 -12.87
CA ALA A 151 -3.73 2.38 -13.87
C ALA A 151 -2.85 3.47 -14.53
N THR A 152 -1.74 3.83 -13.91
CA THR A 152 -0.88 4.92 -14.36
C THR A 152 0.04 4.45 -15.48
N GLY A 153 0.45 3.18 -15.46
CA GLY A 153 1.39 2.63 -16.43
C GLY A 153 2.75 3.31 -16.37
N THR A 154 3.07 3.92 -15.23
CA THR A 154 4.30 4.70 -15.05
C THR A 154 5.43 3.81 -14.55
N VAL A 155 6.67 4.23 -14.83
CA VAL A 155 7.86 3.58 -14.28
C VAL A 155 7.78 3.61 -12.74
N PRO A 156 7.89 2.45 -12.06
CA PRO A 156 7.85 2.38 -10.60
C PRO A 156 8.96 3.22 -9.97
N VAL A 157 8.56 4.29 -9.27
CA VAL A 157 9.49 5.11 -8.49
C VAL A 157 9.68 4.56 -7.08
N LYS A 158 10.79 4.92 -6.43
CA LYS A 158 11.08 4.50 -5.04
C LYS A 158 9.92 4.88 -4.10
N GLY A 159 9.41 3.90 -3.36
CA GLY A 159 8.31 4.10 -2.41
C GLY A 159 6.92 4.22 -3.06
N SER A 160 6.81 3.97 -4.37
CA SER A 160 5.54 3.64 -5.01
C SER A 160 4.98 2.31 -4.47
N PRO A 161 3.66 2.09 -4.53
CA PRO A 161 3.06 0.83 -4.13
C PRO A 161 3.71 -0.39 -4.80
N MET A 162 3.98 -0.31 -6.11
CA MET A 162 4.65 -1.37 -6.87
C MET A 162 6.04 -1.68 -6.31
N CYS A 163 6.86 -0.64 -6.07
CA CYS A 163 8.19 -0.80 -5.49
C CYS A 163 8.12 -1.40 -4.07
N CYS A 164 7.17 -0.95 -3.24
CA CYS A 164 7.01 -1.49 -1.90
C CYS A 164 6.64 -2.97 -1.90
N ILE A 165 5.75 -3.43 -2.78
CA ILE A 165 5.41 -4.86 -2.90
C ILE A 165 6.60 -5.66 -3.45
N ALA A 166 7.27 -5.17 -4.49
CA ALA A 166 8.47 -5.81 -5.04
C ALA A 166 9.54 -6.03 -3.94
N GLN A 167 9.73 -5.04 -3.06
CA GLN A 167 10.62 -5.16 -1.89
C GLN A 167 10.18 -6.26 -0.91
N LYS A 168 8.88 -6.47 -0.71
CA LYS A 168 8.40 -7.57 0.13
C LYS A 168 8.73 -8.93 -0.49
N PHE A 169 8.57 -9.08 -1.80
CA PHE A 169 8.99 -10.30 -2.51
C PHE A 169 10.48 -10.57 -2.34
N ARG A 170 11.35 -9.59 -2.59
CA ARG A 170 12.80 -9.76 -2.39
C ARG A 170 13.14 -10.09 -0.94
N LYS A 171 12.55 -9.38 0.03
CA LYS A 171 12.75 -9.63 1.47
C LYS A 171 12.37 -11.05 1.89
N GLU A 172 11.34 -11.63 1.26
CA GLU A 172 10.88 -12.99 1.53
C GLU A 172 11.59 -14.07 0.67
N GLY A 173 12.68 -13.70 -0.02
CA GLY A 173 13.52 -14.62 -0.78
C GLY A 173 12.88 -15.08 -2.09
N CYS A 174 12.16 -14.19 -2.77
CA CYS A 174 11.58 -14.50 -4.08
C CYS A 174 12.68 -14.71 -5.14
N ALA A 175 12.65 -15.87 -5.78
CA ALA A 175 13.52 -16.23 -6.90
C ALA A 175 12.95 -15.84 -8.27
N ALA A 176 11.68 -15.45 -8.33
CA ALA A 176 11.04 -15.06 -9.58
C ALA A 176 11.65 -13.78 -10.15
N THR A 177 11.59 -13.64 -11.47
CA THR A 177 11.80 -12.36 -12.13
C THR A 177 10.66 -11.44 -11.76
N LEU A 178 10.96 -10.22 -11.34
CA LEU A 178 9.95 -9.20 -11.07
C LEU A 178 9.87 -8.28 -12.29
N GLY A 179 8.65 -7.98 -12.74
CA GLY A 179 8.41 -7.09 -13.86
C GLY A 179 7.28 -6.11 -13.61
N TYR A 180 7.18 -5.10 -14.46
CA TYR A 180 6.06 -4.17 -14.47
C TYR A 180 5.60 -3.86 -15.88
N ILE A 181 4.31 -3.51 -16.04
CA ILE A 181 3.77 -3.12 -17.34
C ILE A 181 3.80 -1.60 -17.45
N GLN A 182 4.52 -1.08 -18.46
CA GLN A 182 4.49 0.33 -18.81
C GLN A 182 3.37 0.57 -19.84
N GLY A 183 2.54 1.60 -19.61
CA GLY A 183 1.46 2.01 -20.52
C GLY A 183 0.04 1.94 -19.96
N LYS A 184 -0.92 2.50 -20.71
CA LYS A 184 -2.32 2.60 -20.29
C LYS A 184 -3.03 1.25 -20.46
N SER A 185 -3.28 0.57 -19.34
CA SER A 185 -4.19 -0.57 -19.13
C SER A 185 -4.48 -1.44 -20.37
N VAL A 186 -3.84 -2.61 -20.43
CA VAL A 186 -4.15 -3.64 -21.43
C VAL A 186 -5.59 -4.12 -21.22
N ARG A 187 -6.44 -4.00 -22.25
CA ARG A 187 -7.67 -4.80 -22.35
C ARG A 187 -7.27 -6.08 -23.10
N LEU A 188 -7.03 -7.16 -22.35
CA LEU A 188 -6.93 -8.51 -22.91
C LEU A 188 -8.31 -9.17 -22.88
#